data_AF-A0A0A2C4P8-F1
#
_entry.id   AF-A0A0A2C4P8-F1
#
_cell.length_a   1.000
_cell.length_b   1.000
_cell.length_c   1.000
_cell.angle_alpha   90.00
_cell.angle_beta   90.00
_cell.angle_gamma   90.00
#
_symmetry.space_group_name_H-M   'P 1'
#
loop_
_entity.id
_entity.type
_entity.pdbx_description
1 polymer ?
#
loop_
_entity_poly.entity_id
_entity_poly.type
_entity_poly.pdbx_seq_one_letter_code
_entity_poly.pdbx_strand_id
1 'polypeptide(L)'
;MSRYYCPFCSSRYQFHKTSSNGVLICGLCGDPLVKKPLLNSRRIIGAVAASAFLAPLLIMIIYVVNDFSKEKLPNNPDSLVLLTIDKSWLI
;
A
#
# COMPACT_ATOMS: atom_id res chain seq x y z
N MET A 1 9.85 -13.79 13.89
CA MET A 1 11.09 -13.31 13.23
C MET A 1 11.97 -12.59 14.25
N SER A 2 13.28 -12.87 14.26
CA SER A 2 14.22 -12.23 15.19
C SER A 2 14.32 -10.72 14.93
N ARG A 3 14.00 -9.91 15.95
CA ARG A 3 14.17 -8.43 15.94
C ARG A 3 15.63 -7.98 16.06
N TYR A 4 16.55 -8.93 16.16
CA TYR A 4 17.98 -8.69 16.34
C TYR A 4 18.79 -9.54 15.35
N TYR A 5 19.99 -9.10 15.03
CA TYR A 5 20.92 -9.82 14.16
C TYR A 5 22.37 -9.58 14.56
N CYS A 6 23.24 -10.52 14.22
CA CYS A 6 24.68 -10.34 14.30
C CYS A 6 25.19 -9.75 12.96
N PRO A 7 25.98 -8.66 12.97
CA PRO A 7 26.54 -8.07 11.75
C PRO A 7 27.72 -8.89 11.18
N PHE A 8 28.33 -9.77 11.98
CA PHE A 8 29.53 -10.53 11.59
C PHE A 8 29.21 -11.94 11.06
N CYS A 9 28.23 -12.63 11.65
CA CYS A 9 27.88 -13.98 11.24
C CYS A 9 26.80 -14.01 10.14
N SER A 10 26.83 -15.03 9.28
CA SER A 10 25.78 -15.24 8.28
C SER A 10 24.41 -15.45 8.94
N SER A 11 23.37 -14.79 8.41
CA SER A 11 22.00 -14.80 8.95
C SER A 11 21.37 -16.19 9.04
N ARG A 12 21.85 -17.17 8.25
CA ARG A 12 21.32 -18.54 8.25
C ARG A 12 21.69 -19.35 9.50
N TYR A 13 22.78 -18.99 10.16
CA TYR A 13 23.31 -19.76 11.28
C TYR A 13 23.25 -19.00 12.61
N GLN A 14 22.61 -17.82 12.64
CA GLN A 14 22.52 -17.01 13.85
C GLN A 14 21.51 -17.62 14.82
N PHE A 15 21.98 -18.08 15.98
CA PHE A 15 21.16 -18.39 17.14
C PHE A 15 21.47 -17.43 18.29
N HIS A 16 20.44 -17.08 19.05
CA HIS A 16 20.54 -16.10 20.13
C HIS A 16 20.86 -16.80 21.44
N LYS A 17 21.78 -16.23 22.22
CA LYS A 17 22.09 -16.68 23.57
C LYS A 17 22.10 -15.48 24.51
N THR A 18 21.66 -15.66 25.74
CA THR A 18 21.79 -14.63 26.78
C THR A 18 23.11 -14.85 27.50
N SER A 19 23.94 -13.81 27.58
CA SER A 19 25.17 -13.82 28.36
C SER A 19 24.87 -13.80 29.87
N SER A 20 25.84 -14.17 30.70
CA SER A 20 25.74 -14.08 32.17
C SER A 20 25.39 -12.66 32.67
N ASN A 21 25.71 -11.65 31.87
CA ASN A 21 25.45 -10.24 32.16
C ASN A 21 24.06 -9.77 31.69
N GLY A 22 23.19 -10.68 31.25
CA GLY A 22 21.84 -10.38 30.75
C GLY A 22 21.77 -9.81 29.33
N VAL A 23 22.91 -9.66 28.65
CA VAL A 23 22.97 -9.13 27.27
C VAL A 23 22.70 -10.24 26.25
N LEU A 24 21.90 -9.94 25.22
CA LEU A 24 21.67 -10.81 24.07
C LEU A 24 22.91 -10.83 23.16
N ILE A 25 23.53 -12.01 23.04
CA ILE A 25 24.73 -12.24 22.24
C ILE A 25 24.48 -13.30 21.14
N CYS A 26 25.32 -13.27 20.11
CA CYS A 26 25.36 -14.29 19.08
C CYS A 26 26.02 -15.56 19.62
N GLY A 27 25.37 -16.71 19.49
CA GLY A 27 25.92 -17.98 19.99
C GLY A 27 27.09 -18.54 19.17
N LEU A 28 27.42 -17.96 18.02
CA LEU A 28 28.57 -18.34 17.18
C LEU A 28 29.84 -17.55 17.52
N CYS A 29 29.77 -16.22 17.51
CA CYS A 29 30.92 -15.34 17.72
C CYS A 29 31.00 -14.73 19.12
N GLY A 30 29.92 -14.78 19.91
CA GLY A 30 29.86 -14.15 21.23
C GLY A 30 29.58 -12.65 21.23
N ASP A 31 29.53 -12.00 20.05
CA ASP A 31 29.27 -10.56 19.94
C ASP A 31 27.83 -10.17 20.29
N PRO A 32 27.60 -8.94 20.79
CA PRO A 32 26.26 -8.44 21.11
C PRO A 32 25.40 -8.32 19.85
N LEU A 33 24.14 -8.75 19.98
CA LEU A 33 23.16 -8.68 18.90
C LEU A 33 22.65 -7.25 18.70
N VAL A 34 22.54 -6.82 17.45
CA VAL A 34 22.07 -5.46 17.07
C VAL A 34 20.60 -5.51 16.69
N LYS A 35 19.81 -4.52 17.11
CA LYS A 35 18.38 -4.43 16.76
C LYS A 35 18.21 -4.14 15.27
N LYS A 36 17.38 -4.91 14.58
CA LYS A 36 17.01 -4.64 13.18
C LYS A 36 16.16 -3.36 13.13
N PRO A 37 16.46 -2.40 12.23
CA PRO A 37 15.59 -1.27 12.00
C PRO A 37 14.25 -1.79 11.46
N LEU A 38 13.15 -1.44 12.13
CA LEU A 38 11.79 -1.86 11.74
C LEU A 38 11.34 -1.19 10.44
N LEU A 39 11.78 0.04 10.21
CA LEU A 39 11.44 0.83 9.05
C LEU A 39 12.72 1.32 8.38
N ASN A 40 12.84 1.04 7.09
CA ASN A 40 13.88 1.61 6.24
C ASN A 40 13.40 2.98 5.75
N SER A 41 14.06 4.06 6.16
CA SER A 41 13.73 5.44 5.78
C SER A 41 13.63 5.61 4.27
N ARG A 42 14.50 4.94 3.51
CA ARG A 42 14.49 4.96 2.04
C ARG A 42 13.20 4.38 1.45
N ARG A 43 12.63 3.37 2.10
CA ARG A 43 11.37 2.75 1.67
C ARG A 43 10.17 3.67 1.94
N ILE A 44 10.21 4.44 3.03
CA ILE A 44 9.17 5.43 3.35
C ILE A 44 9.19 6.54 2.30
N ILE A 45 10.36 7.10 2.01
CA ILE A 45 10.51 8.18 1.02
C ILE A 45 10.04 7.69 -0.36
N GLY A 46 10.41 6.46 -0.75
CA GLY A 46 9.93 5.86 -2.00
C GLY A 46 8.41 5.71 -2.04
N ALA A 47 7.78 5.32 -0.92
CA ALA A 47 6.32 5.20 -0.84
C ALA A 47 5.63 6.57 -0.96
N VAL A 48 6.17 7.62 -0.34
CA VAL A 48 5.65 8.98 -0.44
C VAL A 48 5.77 9.53 -1.86
N ALA A 49 6.91 9.30 -2.53
CA ALA A 49 7.09 9.71 -3.92
C ALA A 49 6.11 8.99 -4.86
N ALA A 50 5.94 7.68 -4.66
CA ALA A 50 4.99 6.89 -5.45
C ALA A 50 3.54 7.35 -5.23
N SER A 51 3.13 7.64 -3.98
CA SER A 51 1.77 8.11 -3.70
C SER A 51 1.51 9.51 -4.26
N ALA A 52 2.49 10.42 -4.20
CA ALA A 52 2.38 11.74 -4.81
C ALA A 52 2.19 11.67 -6.33
N PHE A 53 2.85 10.72 -6.99
CA PHE A 53 2.68 10.49 -8.42
C PHE A 53 1.33 9.82 -8.76
N LEU A 54 0.85 8.90 -7.91
CA LEU A 54 -0.42 8.20 -8.13
C LEU A 54 -1.65 9.06 -7.82
N ALA A 55 -1.55 9.98 -6.85
CA ALA A 55 -2.65 10.80 -6.38
C ALA A 55 -3.42 11.53 -7.51
N PRO A 56 -2.78 12.27 -8.44
CA PRO A 56 -3.52 12.95 -9.51
C PRO A 56 -4.26 11.97 -10.44
N LEU A 57 -3.70 10.78 -10.71
CA LEU A 57 -4.38 9.76 -11.50
C LEU A 57 -5.63 9.24 -10.80
N LEU A 58 -5.52 8.95 -9.50
CA LEU A 58 -6.67 8.51 -8.71
C LEU A 58 -7.77 9.57 -8.64
N ILE A 59 -7.39 10.84 -8.47
CA ILE A 59 -8.35 11.97 -8.47
C ILE A 59 -9.05 12.09 -9.82
N MET A 60 -8.31 11.99 -10.93
CA MET A 60 -8.91 12.01 -12.27
C MET A 60 -9.90 10.87 -12.47
N ILE A 61 -9.54 9.65 -12.08
CA ILE A 61 -10.43 8.48 -12.18
C ILE A 61 -11.71 8.70 -11.38
N ILE A 62 -11.61 9.19 -10.14
CA ILE A 62 -12.79 9.49 -9.29
C ILE A 62 -13.68 10.54 -9.96
N TYR A 63 -13.07 11.60 -10.52
CA TYR A 63 -13.82 12.66 -11.17
C TYR A 63 -14.60 12.13 -12.39
N VAL A 64 -13.94 11.35 -13.24
CA VAL A 64 -14.56 10.73 -14.41
C VAL A 64 -15.70 9.79 -14.02
N VAL A 65 -15.52 8.96 -13.00
CA VAL A 65 -16.59 8.07 -12.50
C VAL A 65 -17.79 8.86 -11.97
N ASN A 66 -17.53 9.94 -11.24
CA ASN A 66 -18.59 10.81 -10.73
C ASN A 66 -19.34 11.53 -11.86
N ASP A 67 -18.64 11.93 -12.90
CA ASP A 67 -19.24 12.59 -14.07
C ASP A 67 -20.19 11.65 -14.81
N PHE A 68 -19.73 10.43 -15.12
CA PHE A 68 -20.59 9.39 -15.71
C PHE A 68 -21.77 9.00 -14.81
N SER A 69 -21.61 9.06 -13.49
CA SER A 69 -22.68 8.78 -12.53
C SER A 69 -23.73 9.89 -12.48
N LYS A 70 -23.35 11.15 -12.77
CA LYS A 70 -24.29 12.27 -12.86
C LYS A 70 -25.08 12.29 -14.16
N GLU A 71 -24.48 11.82 -15.26
CA GLU A 71 -25.12 11.81 -16.58
C GLU A 71 -26.09 10.62 -16.77
N LYS A 72 -25.97 9.54 -16.00
CA LYS A 72 -26.89 8.39 -16.03
C LYS A 72 -27.83 8.39 -14.83
N LEU A 73 -28.94 9.11 -14.95
CA LEU A 73 -30.32 8.57 -14.94
C LEU A 73 -31.28 9.75 -14.72
N PRO A 74 -32.12 10.10 -15.70
CA PRO A 74 -33.29 10.87 -15.36
C PRO A 74 -34.18 9.96 -14.49
N ASN A 75 -34.25 10.26 -13.20
CA ASN A 75 -35.03 9.49 -12.21
C ASN A 75 -36.55 9.55 -12.43
N ASN A 76 -37.00 10.15 -13.54
CA ASN A 76 -38.40 10.26 -13.87
C ASN A 76 -38.76 9.21 -14.94
N PRO A 77 -39.61 8.21 -14.66
CA PRO A 77 -40.08 7.25 -15.66
C PRO A 77 -40.69 7.93 -16.90
N ASP A 78 -41.22 9.14 -16.76
CA ASP A 78 -41.83 9.91 -17.87
C ASP A 78 -40.79 10.31 -18.95
N SER A 79 -39.54 10.54 -18.55
CA SER A 79 -38.47 10.97 -19.46
C SER A 79 -37.92 9.81 -20.32
N LEU A 80 -37.99 8.58 -19.81
CA LEU A 80 -37.63 7.36 -20.54
C LEU A 80 -38.68 7.02 -21.60
N VAL A 81 -39.95 7.32 -21.32
CA VAL A 81 -41.05 7.16 -22.29
C VAL A 81 -40.92 8.18 -23.42
N LEU A 82 -40.54 9.43 -23.11
CA LEU A 82 -40.33 10.46 -24.14
C LEU A 82 -39.18 10.11 -25.09
N LEU A 83 -38.06 9.61 -24.57
CA LEU A 83 -36.88 9.22 -25.37
C LEU A 83 -37.12 7.98 -26.23
N THR A 84 -37.99 7.08 -25.80
CA THR A 84 -38.35 5.88 -26.59
C THR A 84 -39.37 6.21 -27.67
N ILE A 85 -40.32 7.13 -27.41
CA ILE A 85 -41.27 7.62 -28.42
C ILE A 85 -40.55 8.42 -29.52
N ASP A 86 -39.65 9.32 -29.16
CA ASP A 86 -38.89 10.14 -30.13
C ASP A 86 -38.07 9.27 -31.10
N LYS A 87 -37.47 8.20 -30.57
CA LYS A 87 -36.70 7.24 -31.37
C LYS A 87 -37.56 6.34 -32.27
N SER A 88 -38.84 6.15 -31.93
CA SER A 88 -39.77 5.32 -32.72
C SER A 88 -40.35 6.02 -33.94
N TRP A 89 -40.34 7.36 -33.96
CA TRP A 89 -40.80 8.19 -35.08
C TRP A 89 -39.72 8.48 -36.14
N LEU A 90 -38.51 7.96 -35.94
CA LEU A 90 -37.33 8.19 -36.81
C LEU A 90 -36.98 6.96 -37.68
N ILE A 91 -37.87 5.96 -37.77
CA ILE A 91 -37.78 4.77 -38.64
C ILE A 91 -38.90 4.79 -39.66
#